data_AF-A0A3D4X1W4-F1
#
_entry.id   AF-A0A3D4X1W4-F1
#
_cell.length_a   1.000
_cell.length_b   1.000
_cell.length_c   1.000
_cell.angle_alpha   90.00
_cell.angle_beta   90.00
_cell.angle_gamma   90.00
#
_symmetry.space_group_name_H-M   'P 1'
#
loop_
_entity.id
_entity.type
_entity.pdbx_description
1 polymer ?
#
loop_
_entity_poly.entity_id
_entity_poly.type
_entity_poly.pdbx_seq_one_letter_code
_entity_poly.pdbx_strand_id
1 'polypeptide(L)'
;MKVWSAVFTALFGMLVFRNRFVFGTPIHELGDSGANSIIIAQAKHFELLVGNYSRQGFSHPGPAYFYVQALGEWLFHDLLGLVPTPWNGQILAIYALNAALLATVTLIIGRWTESWFTAITCLLAVLALISLEPKILTDAWMPFVYVPSFLLLLVAAASVAAGRSADLWALALAGGLLVHGHASFLLFVPLIAAVAAIWLVRKHGFDRRAWAIAFGVLAVFLAPIVINTIVHWPGEFAKYFGYGSSSGAGSKSVGGSLAYVFWYWWPGIPLLGAALAAVVM
;
A
#
# COMPACT_ATOMS: atom_id res chain seq x y z
N MET A 1 -14.19 -3.57 -17.14
CA MET A 1 -14.00 -2.11 -17.27
C MET A 1 -15.21 -1.29 -16.79
N LYS A 2 -16.45 -1.55 -17.23
CA LYS A 2 -17.64 -0.80 -16.78
C LYS A 2 -17.83 -0.80 -15.26
N VAL A 3 -17.79 -1.98 -14.62
CA VAL A 3 -17.92 -2.12 -13.15
C VAL A 3 -16.82 -1.35 -12.42
N TRP A 4 -15.57 -1.54 -12.82
CA TRP A 4 -14.43 -0.83 -12.22
C TRP A 4 -14.61 0.69 -12.29
N SER A 5 -15.01 1.21 -13.46
CA SER A 5 -15.18 2.65 -13.66
C SER A 5 -16.32 3.22 -12.81
N ALA A 6 -17.43 2.48 -12.70
CA ALA A 6 -18.56 2.86 -11.85
C ALA A 6 -18.16 2.90 -10.37
N VAL A 7 -17.48 1.86 -9.87
CA VAL A 7 -17.01 1.80 -8.48
C VAL A 7 -15.98 2.89 -8.20
N PHE A 8 -14.99 3.05 -9.07
CA PHE A 8 -13.99 4.12 -8.95
C PHE A 8 -14.66 5.49 -8.87
N THR A 9 -15.56 5.80 -9.82
CA THR A 9 -16.23 7.10 -9.87
C THR A 9 -17.09 7.34 -8.63
N ALA A 10 -17.82 6.32 -8.16
CA ALA A 10 -18.62 6.42 -6.96
C ALA A 10 -17.77 6.66 -5.71
N LEU A 11 -16.68 5.89 -5.53
CA LEU A 11 -15.78 6.02 -4.37
C LEU A 11 -15.02 7.34 -4.39
N PHE A 12 -14.41 7.68 -5.53
CA PHE A 12 -13.66 8.92 -5.67
C PHE A 12 -14.59 10.13 -5.51
N GLY A 13 -15.77 10.11 -6.14
CA GLY A 13 -16.79 11.14 -5.99
C GLY A 13 -17.28 11.28 -4.55
N MET A 14 -17.47 10.17 -3.83
CA MET A 14 -17.82 10.19 -2.40
C MET A 14 -16.70 10.82 -1.55
N LEU A 15 -15.44 10.42 -1.75
CA LEU A 15 -14.29 10.95 -1.02
C LEU A 15 -14.13 12.45 -1.27
N VAL A 16 -14.22 12.88 -2.54
CA VAL A 16 -14.20 14.28 -2.95
C VAL A 16 -15.37 15.06 -2.34
N PHE A 17 -16.60 14.53 -2.38
CA PHE A 17 -17.77 15.20 -1.84
C PHE A 17 -17.68 15.37 -0.32
N ARG A 18 -17.30 14.31 0.40
CA ARG A 18 -17.15 14.34 1.86
C ARG A 18 -16.03 15.27 2.31
N ASN A 19 -14.99 15.42 1.49
CA ASN A 19 -13.83 16.27 1.75
C ASN A 19 -13.80 17.52 0.86
N ARG A 20 -14.95 18.04 0.41
CA ARG A 20 -15.02 19.17 -0.53
C ARG A 20 -14.30 20.44 -0.07
N PHE A 21 -13.98 20.54 1.22
CA PHE A 21 -13.15 21.62 1.76
C PHE A 21 -11.75 21.68 1.12
N VAL A 22 -11.25 20.57 0.56
CA VAL A 22 -9.96 20.53 -0.16
C VAL A 22 -9.89 21.46 -1.38
N PHE A 23 -11.02 21.96 -1.88
CA PHE A 23 -11.05 22.93 -2.99
C PHE A 23 -11.08 24.39 -2.54
N GLY A 24 -11.48 24.67 -1.31
CA GLY A 24 -11.71 26.06 -0.84
C GLY A 24 -10.88 26.48 0.37
N THR A 25 -10.35 25.50 1.13
CA THR A 25 -9.59 25.76 2.35
C THR A 25 -8.12 25.44 2.11
N PRO A 26 -7.20 26.41 2.27
CA PRO A 26 -5.77 26.12 2.28
C PRO A 26 -5.42 25.17 3.43
N ILE A 27 -4.85 24.00 3.11
CA ILE A 27 -4.34 23.06 4.10
C ILE A 27 -2.83 23.06 3.98
N HIS A 28 -2.17 23.19 5.14
CA HIS A 28 -0.73 23.08 5.26
C HIS A 28 -0.40 21.85 6.10
N GLU A 29 0.48 21.05 5.53
CA GLU A 29 1.03 19.85 6.11
C GLU A 29 1.93 20.17 7.32
N LEU A 30 1.90 19.29 8.32
CA LEU A 30 2.70 19.40 9.55
C LEU A 30 3.33 18.05 9.89
N GLY A 31 4.42 18.06 10.66
CA GLY A 31 5.09 16.85 11.13
C GLY A 31 5.56 15.95 9.98
N ASP A 32 5.23 14.66 10.05
CA ASP A 32 5.62 13.66 9.04
C ASP A 32 5.10 14.03 7.62
N SER A 33 3.89 14.60 7.52
CA SER A 33 3.33 15.05 6.24
C SER A 33 4.10 16.23 5.64
N GLY A 34 4.61 17.12 6.49
CA GLY A 34 5.53 18.20 6.11
C GLY A 34 6.84 17.68 5.54
N ALA A 35 7.45 16.73 6.24
CA ALA A 35 8.67 16.07 5.76
C ALA A 35 8.46 15.38 4.41
N ASN A 36 7.31 14.70 4.24
CA ASN A 36 6.96 14.05 2.97
C ASN A 36 6.79 15.07 1.84
N SER A 37 6.12 16.21 2.07
CA SER A 37 5.90 17.24 1.05
C SER A 37 7.20 17.84 0.50
N ILE A 38 8.20 18.02 1.37
CA ILE A 38 9.54 18.46 0.94
C ILE A 38 10.17 17.44 -0.04
N ILE A 39 10.02 16.15 0.25
CA ILE A 39 10.60 15.08 -0.59
C ILE A 39 9.78 14.88 -1.88
N ILE A 40 8.47 15.12 -1.84
CA ILE A 40 7.59 15.07 -3.02
C ILE A 40 7.99 16.12 -4.07
N ALA A 41 8.56 17.25 -3.65
CA ALA A 41 9.16 18.21 -4.59
C ALA A 41 10.25 17.56 -5.47
N GLN A 42 11.08 16.66 -4.92
CA GLN A 42 12.07 15.90 -5.70
C GLN A 42 11.39 14.90 -6.66
N ALA A 43 10.29 14.28 -6.23
CA ALA A 43 9.52 13.37 -7.08
C ALA A 43 8.93 14.08 -8.31
N LYS A 44 8.53 15.36 -8.21
CA LYS A 44 8.08 16.15 -9.37
C LYS A 44 9.17 16.35 -10.45
N HIS A 45 10.44 16.27 -10.06
CA HIS A 45 11.59 16.38 -10.96
C HIS A 45 12.17 15.01 -11.37
N PHE A 46 11.52 13.91 -11.00
CA PHE A 46 12.00 12.54 -11.24
C PHE A 46 13.36 12.21 -10.61
N GLU A 47 13.74 12.93 -9.55
CA GLU A 47 15.01 12.75 -8.85
C GLU A 47 14.91 11.78 -7.67
N LEU A 48 13.69 11.50 -7.22
CA LEU A 48 13.46 10.68 -6.04
C LEU A 48 13.54 9.18 -6.36
N LEU A 49 14.37 8.45 -5.61
CA LEU A 49 14.58 7.00 -5.75
C LEU A 49 14.19 6.19 -4.50
N VAL A 50 13.90 6.86 -3.38
CA VAL A 50 13.59 6.24 -2.09
C VAL A 50 12.20 6.65 -1.58
N GLY A 51 11.66 5.84 -0.68
CA GLY A 51 10.39 6.08 0.00
C GLY A 51 10.54 7.02 1.20
N ASN A 52 9.53 7.04 2.07
CA ASN A 52 9.50 7.96 3.21
C ASN A 52 10.68 7.72 4.16
N TYR A 53 11.13 8.79 4.81
CA TYR A 53 12.21 8.70 5.78
C TYR A 53 11.72 8.14 7.12
N SER A 54 12.47 7.20 7.68
CA SER A 54 12.19 6.61 8.99
C SER A 54 12.98 7.33 10.09
N ARG A 55 12.36 7.46 11.26
CA ARG A 55 13.04 7.93 12.49
C ARG A 55 14.20 7.01 12.90
N GLN A 56 14.27 5.81 12.32
CA GLN A 56 15.34 4.84 12.54
C GLN A 56 16.61 5.08 11.68
N GLY A 57 16.68 6.20 10.94
CA GLY A 57 17.90 6.61 10.24
C GLY A 57 18.06 6.08 8.81
N PHE A 58 16.98 5.57 8.22
CA PHE A 58 16.95 5.06 6.85
C PHE A 58 15.69 5.50 6.12
N SER A 59 15.73 5.58 4.81
CA SER A 59 14.56 5.76 3.95
C SER A 59 13.99 4.41 3.58
N HIS A 60 12.67 4.30 3.44
CA HIS A 60 12.02 3.08 2.96
C HIS A 60 12.34 2.83 1.48
N PRO A 61 12.15 1.59 0.97
CA PRO A 61 12.41 1.30 -0.43
C PRO A 61 11.48 2.13 -1.29
N GLY A 62 11.95 2.61 -2.44
CA GLY A 62 11.08 3.00 -3.55
C GLY A 62 10.14 4.22 -3.34
N PRO A 63 9.96 5.09 -4.35
CA PRO A 63 9.26 6.37 -4.20
C PRO A 63 7.78 6.37 -4.66
N ALA A 64 7.12 5.21 -4.78
CA ALA A 64 5.91 5.12 -5.62
C ALA A 64 4.74 6.00 -5.13
N TYR A 65 4.44 5.99 -3.83
CA TYR A 65 3.40 6.84 -3.27
C TYR A 65 3.70 8.33 -3.44
N PHE A 66 4.98 8.72 -3.35
CA PHE A 66 5.40 10.10 -3.56
C PHE A 66 5.29 10.54 -5.01
N TYR A 67 5.54 9.66 -5.99
CA TYR A 67 5.24 9.96 -7.39
C TYR A 67 3.73 10.11 -7.64
N VAL A 68 2.87 9.35 -6.97
CA VAL A 68 1.42 9.52 -7.05
C VAL A 68 1.01 10.89 -6.48
N GLN A 69 1.54 11.27 -5.32
CA GLN A 69 1.27 12.57 -4.71
C GLN A 69 1.82 13.73 -5.55
N ALA A 70 3.04 13.62 -6.09
CA ALA A 70 3.64 14.57 -7.01
C ALA A 70 2.79 14.79 -8.27
N LEU A 71 2.23 13.71 -8.83
CA LEU A 71 1.31 13.78 -9.96
C LEU A 71 0.02 14.53 -9.59
N GLY A 72 -0.52 14.29 -8.39
CA GLY A 72 -1.71 15.01 -7.90
C GLY A 72 -1.45 16.49 -7.65
N GLU A 73 -0.31 16.83 -7.06
CA GLU A 73 0.13 18.22 -6.92
C GLU A 73 0.24 18.90 -8.28
N TRP A 74 1.02 18.33 -9.20
CA TRP A 74 1.20 18.89 -10.53
C TRP A 74 -0.13 19.06 -11.27
N LEU A 75 -1.00 18.04 -11.22
CA LEU A 75 -2.27 18.08 -11.95
C LEU A 75 -3.27 19.04 -11.34
N PHE A 76 -3.58 18.88 -10.05
CA PHE A 76 -4.70 19.60 -9.42
C PHE A 76 -4.32 21.01 -8.95
N HIS A 77 -3.07 21.23 -8.55
CA HIS A 77 -2.59 22.53 -8.10
C HIS A 77 -1.90 23.29 -9.23
N ASP A 78 -0.82 22.77 -9.80
CA ASP A 78 0.02 23.56 -10.73
C ASP A 78 -0.62 23.77 -12.11
N LEU A 79 -1.18 22.71 -12.69
CA LEU A 79 -1.71 22.73 -14.06
C LEU A 79 -3.13 23.28 -14.11
N LEU A 80 -4.02 22.77 -13.24
CA LEU A 80 -5.45 23.10 -13.29
C LEU A 80 -5.86 24.21 -12.32
N GLY A 81 -5.05 24.54 -11.31
CA GLY A 81 -5.38 25.55 -10.30
C GLY A 81 -6.68 25.25 -9.53
N LEU A 82 -7.06 23.98 -9.39
CA LEU A 82 -8.33 23.56 -8.77
C LEU A 82 -8.30 23.63 -7.25
N VAL A 83 -7.11 23.56 -6.65
CA VAL A 83 -6.94 23.52 -5.20
C VAL A 83 -5.97 24.62 -4.74
N PRO A 84 -6.14 25.15 -3.52
CA PRO A 84 -5.42 26.34 -3.07
C PRO A 84 -3.96 26.09 -2.64
N THR A 85 -3.55 24.84 -2.39
CA THR A 85 -2.18 24.51 -1.98
C THR A 85 -1.69 23.21 -2.64
N PRO A 86 -0.36 23.01 -2.75
CA PRO A 86 0.22 21.76 -3.25
C PRO A 86 -0.30 20.52 -2.53
N TRP A 87 -0.35 20.59 -1.20
CA TRP A 87 -0.80 19.50 -0.33
C TRP A 87 -2.24 19.06 -0.60
N ASN A 88 -3.15 20.00 -0.89
CA ASN A 88 -4.51 19.65 -1.27
C ASN A 88 -4.53 18.78 -2.55
N GLY A 89 -3.63 19.04 -3.51
CA GLY A 89 -3.49 18.24 -4.72
C GLY A 89 -2.94 16.83 -4.43
N GLN A 90 -1.97 16.74 -3.51
CA GLN A 90 -1.42 15.45 -3.06
C GLN A 90 -2.48 14.59 -2.37
N ILE A 91 -3.35 15.18 -1.53
CA ILE A 91 -4.48 14.49 -0.89
C ILE A 91 -5.46 13.93 -1.94
N LEU A 92 -5.82 14.72 -2.96
CA LEU A 92 -6.70 14.26 -4.04
C LEU A 92 -6.11 13.07 -4.81
N ALA A 93 -4.79 13.06 -5.02
CA ALA A 93 -4.09 11.91 -5.60
C ALA A 93 -4.24 10.65 -4.74
N ILE A 94 -4.15 10.76 -3.41
CA ILE A 94 -4.38 9.63 -2.50
C ILE A 94 -5.84 9.17 -2.55
N TYR A 95 -6.82 10.07 -2.67
CA TYR A 95 -8.23 9.68 -2.83
C TYR A 95 -8.44 8.90 -4.13
N ALA A 96 -7.83 9.35 -5.23
CA ALA A 96 -7.89 8.66 -6.51
C ALA A 96 -7.21 7.28 -6.43
N LEU A 97 -6.03 7.19 -5.81
CA LEU A 97 -5.32 5.92 -5.62
C LEU A 97 -6.17 4.94 -4.80
N ASN A 98 -6.66 5.36 -3.63
CA ASN A 98 -7.47 4.53 -2.75
C ASN A 98 -8.75 4.04 -3.46
N ALA A 99 -9.43 4.92 -4.19
CA ALA A 99 -10.59 4.56 -4.99
C ALA A 99 -10.26 3.54 -6.10
N ALA A 100 -9.12 3.69 -6.78
CA ALA A 100 -8.67 2.78 -7.83
C ALA A 100 -8.31 1.39 -7.28
N LEU A 101 -7.64 1.34 -6.12
CA LEU A 101 -7.31 0.08 -5.45
C LEU A 101 -8.56 -0.67 -5.01
N LEU A 102 -9.51 0.02 -4.36
CA LEU A 102 -10.78 -0.57 -3.94
C LEU A 102 -11.66 -0.98 -5.13
N ALA A 103 -11.70 -0.19 -6.21
CA ALA A 103 -12.40 -0.59 -7.43
C ALA A 103 -11.78 -1.85 -8.06
N THR A 104 -10.46 -2.02 -7.95
CA THR A 104 -9.77 -3.23 -8.41
C THR A 104 -10.10 -4.44 -7.53
N VAL A 105 -10.18 -4.25 -6.21
CA VAL A 105 -10.67 -5.28 -5.27
C VAL A 105 -12.08 -5.74 -5.67
N THR A 106 -13.02 -4.80 -5.86
CA THR A 106 -14.40 -5.13 -6.26
C THR A 106 -14.47 -5.82 -7.62
N LEU A 107 -13.61 -5.41 -8.57
CA LEU A 107 -13.52 -6.06 -9.88
C LEU A 107 -13.02 -7.52 -9.78
N ILE A 108 -12.04 -7.80 -8.91
CA ILE A 108 -11.56 -9.17 -8.67
C ILE A 108 -12.69 -10.01 -8.06
N ILE A 109 -13.32 -9.53 -6.99
CA ILE A 109 -14.42 -10.24 -6.31
C ILE A 109 -15.58 -10.49 -7.29
N GLY A 110 -16.00 -9.48 -8.05
CA GLY A 110 -17.14 -9.57 -8.97
C GLY A 110 -16.92 -10.55 -10.12
N ARG A 111 -15.66 -10.78 -10.52
CA ARG A 111 -15.31 -11.81 -11.51
C ARG A 111 -15.40 -13.23 -10.95
N TRP A 112 -15.23 -13.40 -9.63
CA TRP A 112 -15.38 -14.69 -8.95
C TRP A 112 -16.83 -15.04 -8.63
N THR A 113 -17.62 -14.06 -8.24
CA THR A 113 -19.02 -14.29 -7.85
C THR A 113 -19.98 -14.32 -9.04
N GLU A 114 -19.53 -13.83 -10.21
CA GLU A 114 -20.38 -13.56 -11.39
C GLU A 114 -21.62 -12.70 -11.05
N SER A 115 -21.56 -12.00 -9.91
CA SER A 115 -22.65 -11.26 -9.31
C SER A 115 -22.13 -9.91 -8.84
N TRP A 116 -22.56 -8.86 -9.53
CA TRP A 116 -22.23 -7.48 -9.17
C TRP A 116 -22.82 -7.11 -7.81
N PHE A 117 -23.98 -7.67 -7.45
CA PHE A 117 -24.59 -7.45 -6.15
C PHE A 117 -23.70 -7.96 -5.02
N THR A 118 -23.18 -9.19 -5.14
CA THR A 118 -22.27 -9.76 -4.14
C THR A 118 -20.98 -8.95 -4.05
N ALA A 119 -20.41 -8.54 -5.18
CA ALA A 119 -19.21 -7.70 -5.21
C ALA A 119 -19.43 -6.34 -4.51
N ILE A 120 -20.57 -5.69 -4.75
CA ILE A 120 -20.93 -4.44 -4.09
C ILE A 120 -21.17 -4.66 -2.61
N THR A 121 -21.88 -5.71 -2.20
CA THR A 121 -22.11 -6.01 -0.78
C THR A 121 -20.80 -6.26 -0.03
N CYS A 122 -19.86 -7.00 -0.62
CA CYS A 122 -18.52 -7.17 -0.05
C CYS A 122 -17.78 -5.83 0.05
N LEU A 123 -17.85 -4.98 -0.98
CA LEU A 123 -17.26 -3.64 -0.93
C LEU A 123 -17.91 -2.79 0.16
N LEU A 124 -19.24 -2.77 0.28
CA LEU A 124 -19.95 -2.02 1.30
C LEU A 124 -19.62 -2.50 2.70
N ALA A 125 -19.45 -3.81 2.92
CA ALA A 125 -18.97 -4.36 4.18
C ALA A 125 -17.55 -3.87 4.52
N VAL A 126 -16.64 -3.88 3.54
CA VAL A 126 -15.29 -3.32 3.70
C VAL A 126 -15.35 -1.82 4.01
N LEU A 127 -16.16 -1.05 3.28
CA LEU A 127 -16.33 0.39 3.53
C LEU A 127 -16.97 0.67 4.90
N ALA A 128 -17.90 -0.17 5.34
CA ALA A 128 -18.50 -0.06 6.68
C ALA A 128 -17.45 -0.30 7.76
N LEU A 129 -16.60 -1.32 7.63
CA LEU A 129 -15.48 -1.54 8.54
C LEU A 129 -14.49 -0.37 8.52
N ILE A 130 -14.14 0.12 7.34
CA ILE A 130 -13.26 1.28 7.18
C ILE A 130 -13.92 2.56 7.73
N SER A 131 -15.25 2.67 7.72
CA SER A 131 -15.96 3.83 8.27
C SER A 131 -15.78 3.98 9.78
N LEU A 132 -15.37 2.92 10.48
CA LEU A 132 -14.98 2.97 11.89
C LEU A 132 -13.64 3.70 12.10
N GLU A 133 -12.77 3.72 11.08
CA GLU A 133 -11.52 4.49 11.06
C GLU A 133 -11.38 5.25 9.72
N PRO A 134 -12.11 6.38 9.55
CA PRO A 134 -12.20 7.07 8.26
C PRO A 134 -10.85 7.49 7.67
N LYS A 135 -9.84 7.70 8.52
CA LYS A 135 -8.49 8.11 8.12
C LYS A 135 -7.84 7.14 7.14
N ILE A 136 -8.22 5.86 7.16
CA ILE A 136 -7.75 4.84 6.20
C ILE A 136 -7.92 5.28 4.74
N LEU A 137 -8.98 6.04 4.41
CA LEU A 137 -9.24 6.49 3.04
C LEU A 137 -8.99 7.98 2.83
N THR A 138 -9.00 8.76 3.90
CA THR A 138 -9.00 10.23 3.82
C THR A 138 -7.69 10.88 4.24
N ASP A 139 -6.77 10.14 4.86
CA ASP A 139 -5.50 10.64 5.36
C ASP A 139 -4.34 10.22 4.44
N ALA A 140 -3.44 11.15 4.14
CA ALA A 140 -2.26 10.91 3.33
C ALA A 140 -1.07 10.35 4.14
N TRP A 141 -1.24 10.16 5.45
CA TRP A 141 -0.24 9.54 6.31
C TRP A 141 -0.05 8.07 5.92
N MET A 142 1.21 7.75 5.66
CA MET A 142 1.68 6.50 5.10
C MET A 142 1.03 5.22 5.68
N PRO A 143 0.95 5.00 7.01
CA PRO A 143 0.29 3.82 7.57
C PRO A 143 -1.15 3.59 7.10
N PHE A 144 -1.92 4.66 6.88
CA PHE A 144 -3.28 4.57 6.37
C PHE A 144 -3.32 4.22 4.88
N VAL A 145 -2.43 4.84 4.08
CA VAL A 145 -2.34 4.63 2.63
C VAL A 145 -1.99 3.17 2.26
N TYR A 146 -1.34 2.44 3.18
CA TYR A 146 -1.00 1.03 2.97
C TYR A 146 -2.21 0.11 3.02
N VAL A 147 -3.27 0.48 3.73
CA VAL A 147 -4.40 -0.43 4.00
C VAL A 147 -5.13 -0.85 2.72
N PRO A 148 -5.53 0.06 1.80
CA PRO A 148 -6.14 -0.36 0.53
C PRO A 148 -5.20 -1.20 -0.35
N SER A 149 -3.89 -0.90 -0.30
CA SER A 149 -2.87 -1.65 -1.05
C SER A 149 -2.72 -3.06 -0.48
N PHE A 150 -2.74 -3.21 0.84
CA PHE A 150 -2.69 -4.50 1.52
C PHE A 150 -3.95 -5.33 1.28
N LEU A 151 -5.13 -4.70 1.30
CA LEU A 151 -6.37 -5.38 0.94
C LEU A 151 -6.32 -5.91 -0.50
N LEU A 152 -5.84 -5.09 -1.46
CA LEU A 152 -5.66 -5.53 -2.83
C LEU A 152 -4.66 -6.69 -2.93
N LEU A 153 -3.54 -6.66 -2.18
CA LEU A 153 -2.58 -7.75 -2.13
C LEU A 153 -3.25 -9.07 -1.72
N LEU A 154 -4.01 -9.07 -0.63
CA LEU A 154 -4.67 -10.27 -0.12
C LEU A 154 -5.70 -10.83 -1.11
N VAL A 155 -6.55 -9.96 -1.68
CA VAL A 155 -7.58 -10.36 -2.64
C VAL A 155 -6.96 -10.85 -3.95
N ALA A 156 -5.93 -10.16 -4.46
CA ALA A 156 -5.23 -10.58 -5.66
C ALA A 156 -4.45 -11.89 -5.45
N ALA A 157 -3.78 -12.05 -4.31
CA ALA A 157 -3.08 -13.29 -3.96
C ALA A 157 -4.04 -14.48 -3.89
N ALA A 158 -5.19 -14.31 -3.23
CA ALA A 158 -6.23 -15.34 -3.18
C ALA A 158 -6.77 -15.68 -4.58
N SER A 159 -7.03 -14.67 -5.41
CA SER A 159 -7.49 -14.86 -6.79
C SER A 159 -6.47 -15.62 -7.65
N VAL A 160 -5.20 -15.23 -7.55
CA VAL A 160 -4.07 -15.88 -8.26
C VAL A 160 -3.92 -17.32 -7.79
N ALA A 161 -3.93 -17.57 -6.47
CA ALA A 161 -3.86 -18.92 -5.91
C ALA A 161 -5.08 -19.78 -6.33
N ALA A 162 -6.25 -19.19 -6.51
CA ALA A 162 -7.44 -19.90 -7.00
C ALA A 162 -7.42 -20.15 -8.52
N GLY A 163 -6.38 -19.70 -9.25
CA GLY A 163 -6.16 -20.05 -10.65
C GLY A 163 -6.36 -18.92 -11.66
N ARG A 164 -6.70 -17.69 -11.23
CA ARG A 164 -6.82 -16.55 -12.17
C ARG A 164 -5.47 -15.88 -12.41
N SER A 165 -4.73 -16.38 -13.40
CA SER A 165 -3.47 -15.78 -13.87
C SER A 165 -3.61 -14.29 -14.23
N ALA A 166 -4.76 -13.90 -14.79
CA ALA A 166 -5.06 -12.53 -15.19
C ALA A 166 -4.99 -11.50 -14.05
N ASP A 167 -4.92 -11.92 -12.79
CA ASP A 167 -4.82 -11.03 -11.61
C ASP A 167 -3.39 -10.86 -11.09
N LEU A 168 -2.40 -11.51 -11.73
CA LEU A 168 -0.98 -11.37 -11.38
C LEU A 168 -0.49 -9.91 -11.43
N TRP A 169 -1.01 -9.09 -12.36
CA TRP A 169 -0.64 -7.68 -12.44
C TRP A 169 -1.10 -6.90 -11.20
N ALA A 170 -2.26 -7.24 -10.63
CA ALA A 170 -2.79 -6.58 -9.44
C ALA A 170 -2.00 -7.01 -8.19
N LEU A 171 -1.58 -8.27 -8.14
CA LEU A 171 -0.67 -8.78 -7.12
C LEU A 171 0.69 -8.05 -7.17
N ALA A 172 1.26 -7.89 -8.37
CA ALA A 172 2.50 -7.16 -8.59
C ALA A 172 2.38 -5.67 -8.23
N LEU A 173 1.28 -5.03 -8.63
CA LEU A 173 0.99 -3.61 -8.34
C LEU A 173 0.87 -3.37 -6.83
N ALA A 174 0.05 -4.17 -6.14
CA ALA A 174 -0.15 -4.06 -4.71
C ALA A 174 1.14 -4.33 -3.93
N GLY A 175 1.89 -5.37 -4.34
CA GLY A 175 3.19 -5.69 -3.74
C GLY A 175 4.21 -4.58 -3.94
N GLY A 176 4.30 -4.02 -5.14
CA GLY A 176 5.18 -2.90 -5.47
C GLY A 176 4.86 -1.66 -4.64
N LEU A 177 3.59 -1.27 -4.54
CA LEU A 177 3.15 -0.16 -3.69
C LEU A 177 3.53 -0.38 -2.22
N LEU A 178 3.24 -1.55 -1.66
CA LEU A 178 3.55 -1.86 -0.26
C LEU A 178 5.06 -1.84 0.03
N VAL A 179 5.87 -2.47 -0.82
CA VAL A 179 7.34 -2.42 -0.69
C VAL A 179 7.85 -0.99 -0.78
N HIS A 180 7.22 -0.15 -1.62
CA HIS A 180 7.56 1.27 -1.74
C HIS A 180 7.09 2.12 -0.55
N GLY A 181 6.13 1.61 0.22
CA GLY A 181 5.64 2.26 1.42
C GLY A 181 6.54 1.99 2.62
N HIS A 182 6.80 0.73 2.93
CA HIS A 182 7.48 0.41 4.18
C HIS A 182 8.37 -0.82 4.09
N ALA A 183 9.52 -0.75 4.76
CA ALA A 183 10.54 -1.80 4.73
C ALA A 183 10.05 -3.13 5.32
N SER A 184 9.07 -3.10 6.23
CA SER A 184 8.45 -4.33 6.76
C SER A 184 7.79 -5.18 5.68
N PHE A 185 7.32 -4.57 4.58
CA PHE A 185 6.70 -5.29 3.48
C PHE A 185 7.71 -6.06 2.62
N LEU A 186 9.02 -5.81 2.76
CA LEU A 186 10.07 -6.62 2.12
C LEU A 186 10.03 -8.09 2.54
N LEU A 187 9.46 -8.40 3.71
CA LEU A 187 9.27 -9.78 4.16
C LEU A 187 7.92 -10.34 3.69
N PHE A 188 6.82 -9.64 4.01
CA PHE A 188 5.47 -10.18 3.82
C PHE A 188 5.05 -10.28 2.35
N VAL A 189 5.41 -9.28 1.53
CA VAL A 189 4.97 -9.24 0.13
C VAL A 189 5.59 -10.38 -0.68
N PRO A 190 6.92 -10.63 -0.66
CA PRO A 190 7.49 -11.73 -1.42
C PRO A 190 6.97 -13.09 -0.96
N LEU A 191 6.74 -13.29 0.35
CA LEU A 191 6.19 -14.54 0.86
C LEU A 191 4.77 -14.80 0.33
N ILE A 192 3.86 -13.83 0.47
CA ILE A 192 2.47 -13.96 0.01
C ILE A 192 2.44 -14.17 -1.51
N ALA A 193 3.21 -13.35 -2.25
CA ALA A 193 3.26 -13.43 -3.70
C ALA A 193 3.86 -14.76 -4.20
N ALA A 194 4.94 -15.25 -3.56
CA ALA A 194 5.56 -16.52 -3.92
C ALA A 194 4.62 -17.70 -3.66
N VAL A 195 3.94 -17.74 -2.51
CA VAL A 195 2.96 -18.79 -2.21
C VAL A 195 1.85 -18.82 -3.25
N ALA A 196 1.25 -17.66 -3.57
CA ALA A 196 0.21 -17.57 -4.58
C ALA A 196 0.69 -17.98 -5.98
N ALA A 197 1.88 -17.51 -6.39
CA ALA A 197 2.45 -17.79 -7.70
C ALA A 197 2.88 -19.25 -7.86
N ILE A 198 3.54 -19.84 -6.85
CA ILE A 198 3.92 -21.26 -6.85
C ILE A 198 2.67 -22.12 -6.93
N TRP A 199 1.63 -21.79 -6.14
CA TRP A 199 0.39 -22.54 -6.17
C TRP A 199 -0.31 -22.44 -7.52
N LEU A 200 -0.39 -21.24 -8.12
CA LEU A 200 -0.90 -21.02 -9.47
C LEU A 200 -0.20 -21.95 -10.47
N VAL A 201 1.14 -21.91 -10.52
CA VAL A 201 1.92 -22.70 -11.49
C VAL A 201 1.74 -24.20 -11.27
N ARG A 202 1.73 -24.65 -10.01
CA ARG A 202 1.60 -26.09 -9.69
C ARG A 202 0.21 -26.66 -9.94
N LYS A 203 -0.85 -25.87 -9.80
CA LYS A 203 -2.24 -26.35 -9.88
C LYS A 203 -2.97 -25.96 -11.16
N HIS A 204 -2.59 -24.84 -11.77
CA HIS A 204 -3.33 -24.23 -12.87
C HIS A 204 -2.44 -23.91 -14.10
N GLY A 205 -1.11 -24.09 -13.99
CA GLY A 205 -0.18 -23.94 -15.10
C GLY A 205 0.37 -22.52 -15.28
N PHE A 206 1.08 -22.31 -16.40
CA PHE A 206 1.82 -21.08 -16.67
C PHE A 206 1.22 -20.32 -17.86
N ASP A 207 0.67 -19.14 -17.60
CA ASP A 207 0.18 -18.21 -18.63
C ASP A 207 1.23 -17.13 -18.93
N ARG A 208 1.95 -17.30 -20.04
CA ARG A 208 3.05 -16.42 -20.44
C ARG A 208 2.64 -14.95 -20.54
N ARG A 209 1.41 -14.65 -21.00
CA ARG A 209 0.95 -13.27 -21.17
C ARG A 209 0.73 -12.61 -19.82
N ALA A 210 0.05 -13.30 -18.91
CA ALA A 210 -0.20 -12.78 -17.57
C ALA A 210 1.10 -12.54 -16.79
N TRP A 211 2.04 -13.48 -16.88
CA TRP A 211 3.37 -13.34 -16.28
C TRP A 211 4.17 -12.19 -16.88
N ALA A 212 4.16 -12.01 -18.21
CA ALA A 212 4.84 -10.90 -18.86
C ALA A 212 4.30 -9.53 -18.38
N ILE A 213 2.99 -9.38 -18.23
CA ILE A 213 2.39 -8.15 -17.69
C ILE A 213 2.82 -7.95 -16.23
N ALA A 214 2.77 -8.99 -15.41
CA ALA A 214 3.18 -8.92 -14.01
C ALA A 214 4.66 -8.53 -13.86
N PHE A 215 5.55 -9.10 -14.67
CA PHE A 215 6.96 -8.72 -14.69
C PHE A 215 7.17 -7.29 -15.20
N GLY A 216 6.38 -6.83 -16.17
CA GLY A 216 6.39 -5.43 -16.61
C GLY A 216 6.05 -4.48 -15.45
N VAL A 217 4.99 -4.78 -14.70
CA VAL A 217 4.63 -4.01 -13.49
C VAL A 217 5.76 -4.05 -12.46
N LEU A 218 6.28 -5.23 -12.13
CA LEU A 218 7.38 -5.39 -11.18
C LEU A 218 8.63 -4.61 -11.61
N ALA A 219 8.98 -4.60 -12.89
CA ALA A 219 10.14 -3.89 -13.40
C ALA A 219 10.03 -2.38 -13.15
N VAL A 220 8.84 -1.79 -13.28
CA VAL A 220 8.62 -0.36 -12.98
C VAL A 220 8.89 -0.06 -11.50
N PHE A 221 8.41 -0.91 -10.60
CA PHE A 221 8.65 -0.72 -9.16
C PHE A 221 10.10 -1.01 -8.76
N LEU A 222 10.70 -2.07 -9.31
CA LEU A 222 12.08 -2.43 -9.01
C LEU A 222 13.10 -1.42 -9.53
N ALA A 223 12.81 -0.72 -10.63
CA ALA A 223 13.73 0.22 -11.25
C ALA A 223 14.33 1.25 -10.27
N PRO A 224 13.55 2.08 -9.55
CA PRO A 224 14.13 3.06 -8.61
C PRO A 224 14.90 2.40 -7.45
N ILE A 225 14.46 1.23 -6.97
CA ILE A 225 15.14 0.49 -5.89
C ILE A 225 16.51 0.00 -6.35
N VAL A 226 16.57 -0.59 -7.54
CA VAL A 226 17.81 -1.09 -8.15
C VAL A 226 18.76 0.06 -8.45
N ILE A 227 18.26 1.14 -9.07
CA ILE A 227 19.06 2.33 -9.38
C ILE A 227 19.63 2.92 -8.08
N ASN A 228 18.80 3.11 -7.04
CA ASN A 228 19.26 3.60 -5.75
C ASN A 228 20.36 2.73 -5.15
N THR A 229 20.20 1.41 -5.23
CA THR A 229 21.16 0.45 -4.66
C THR A 229 22.50 0.48 -5.38
N ILE A 230 22.49 0.65 -6.71
CA ILE A 230 23.71 0.76 -7.53
C ILE A 230 24.41 2.09 -7.28
N VAL A 231 23.67 3.20 -7.32
CA VAL A 231 24.23 4.56 -7.21
C VAL A 231 24.74 4.86 -5.80
N HIS A 232 24.05 4.37 -4.77
CA HIS A 232 24.33 4.70 -3.36
C HIS A 232 24.88 3.52 -2.56
N TRP A 233 25.53 2.54 -3.18
CA TRP A 233 26.01 1.33 -2.51
C TRP A 233 26.82 1.63 -1.22
N PRO A 234 26.53 0.96 -0.07
CA PRO A 234 25.62 -0.18 0.11
C PRO A 234 24.15 0.22 0.39
N GLY A 235 23.85 1.52 0.37
CA GLY A 235 22.50 2.08 0.33
C GLY A 235 21.66 1.83 1.58
N GLU A 236 20.34 1.95 1.40
CA GLU A 236 19.36 1.75 2.47
C GLU A 236 19.29 0.29 2.95
N PHE A 237 19.58 -0.69 2.08
CA PHE A 237 19.53 -2.10 2.44
C PHE A 237 20.53 -2.47 3.55
N ALA A 238 21.76 -1.97 3.50
CA ALA A 238 22.71 -2.18 4.59
C ALA A 238 22.21 -1.60 5.92
N LYS A 239 21.52 -0.45 5.88
CA LYS A 239 20.91 0.14 7.07
C LYS A 239 19.77 -0.71 7.61
N TYR A 240 18.96 -1.35 6.76
CA TYR A 240 17.91 -2.27 7.21
C TYR A 240 18.49 -3.47 7.97
N PHE A 241 19.55 -4.10 7.43
CA PHE A 241 20.22 -5.22 8.10
C PHE A 241 20.89 -4.77 9.39
N GLY A 242 21.55 -3.61 9.38
CA GLY A 242 22.11 -2.99 10.58
C GLY A 242 21.05 -2.78 11.66
N TYR A 243 19.91 -2.18 11.31
CA TYR A 243 18.81 -1.97 12.24
C TYR A 243 18.26 -3.28 12.80
N GLY A 244 18.01 -4.29 11.96
CA GLY A 244 17.53 -5.61 12.39
C GLY A 244 18.47 -6.32 13.37
N SER A 245 19.78 -6.08 13.25
CA SER A 245 20.79 -6.59 14.18
C SER A 245 20.91 -5.78 15.48
N SER A 246 20.46 -4.53 15.48
CA SER A 246 20.58 -3.60 16.62
C SER A 246 19.64 -3.93 17.79
N SER A 247 19.88 -3.31 18.94
CA SER A 247 18.98 -3.33 20.10
C SER A 247 17.67 -2.58 19.86
N GLY A 248 17.62 -1.70 18.85
CA GLY A 248 16.43 -0.93 18.49
C GLY A 248 15.32 -1.74 17.82
N ALA A 249 15.63 -2.92 17.27
CA ALA A 249 14.67 -3.78 16.57
C ALA A 249 13.65 -4.47 17.49
N GLY A 250 13.75 -4.32 18.82
CA GLY A 250 12.87 -4.98 19.78
C GLY A 250 13.21 -6.46 20.01
N SER A 251 12.29 -7.21 20.62
CA SER A 251 12.52 -8.63 20.92
C SER A 251 12.63 -9.44 19.63
N LYS A 252 13.71 -10.21 19.52
CA LYS A 252 13.97 -11.12 18.40
C LYS A 252 13.38 -12.51 18.61
N SER A 253 12.74 -12.77 19.75
CA SER A 253 12.14 -14.07 20.05
C SER A 253 10.70 -14.13 19.55
N VAL A 254 10.29 -15.34 19.13
CA VAL A 254 8.89 -15.63 18.77
C VAL A 254 7.97 -15.31 19.94
N GLY A 255 8.34 -15.72 21.16
CA GLY A 255 7.58 -15.42 22.37
C GLY A 255 7.41 -13.92 22.62
N GLY A 256 8.45 -13.11 22.40
CA GLY A 256 8.35 -11.66 22.53
C GLY A 256 7.48 -11.01 21.47
N SER A 257 7.53 -11.53 20.23
CA SER A 257 6.66 -11.06 19.15
C SER A 257 5.19 -11.39 19.44
N LEU A 258 4.90 -12.62 19.90
CA LEU A 258 3.55 -13.03 20.30
C LEU A 258 3.04 -12.18 21.47
N ALA A 259 3.88 -11.98 22.50
CA ALA A 259 3.54 -11.14 23.65
C ALA A 259 3.21 -9.70 23.21
N TYR A 260 4.00 -9.12 22.29
CA TYR A 260 3.71 -7.79 21.74
C TYR A 260 2.38 -7.75 21.00
N VAL A 261 2.09 -8.75 20.15
CA VAL A 261 0.81 -8.83 19.41
C VAL A 261 -0.36 -8.92 20.38
N PHE A 262 -0.30 -9.80 21.38
CA PHE A 262 -1.36 -9.92 22.38
C PHE A 262 -1.52 -8.65 23.21
N TRP A 263 -0.43 -8.02 23.63
CA TRP A 263 -0.48 -6.76 24.35
C TRP A 263 -1.10 -5.63 23.51
N TYR A 264 -0.71 -5.51 22.23
CA TYR A 264 -1.17 -4.46 21.34
C TYR A 264 -2.69 -4.58 21.06
N TRP A 265 -3.16 -5.78 20.74
CA TRP A 265 -4.57 -6.01 20.41
C TRP A 265 -5.44 -6.24 21.64
N TRP A 266 -4.85 -6.63 22.77
CA TRP A 266 -5.58 -6.99 23.98
C TRP A 266 -4.84 -6.55 25.26
N PRO A 267 -4.68 -5.23 25.49
CA PRO A 267 -3.85 -4.69 26.56
C PRO A 267 -4.32 -5.08 27.99
N GLY A 268 -5.50 -5.68 28.14
CA GLY A 268 -6.07 -6.14 29.41
C GLY A 268 -5.91 -7.64 29.74
N ILE A 269 -5.28 -8.46 28.89
CA ILE A 269 -5.08 -9.90 29.18
C ILE A 269 -3.57 -10.28 29.10
N PRO A 270 -2.74 -9.90 30.08
CA PRO A 270 -1.33 -10.28 30.10
C PRO A 270 -1.12 -11.79 30.42
N LEU A 271 -2.01 -12.38 31.22
CA LEU A 271 -1.82 -13.72 31.79
C LEU A 271 -2.14 -14.88 30.82
N LEU A 272 -3.17 -14.76 29.96
CA LEU A 272 -3.45 -15.78 28.94
C LEU A 272 -2.49 -15.69 27.75
N GLY A 273 -1.99 -14.50 27.39
CA GLY A 273 -0.97 -14.35 26.35
C GLY A 273 0.36 -14.99 26.75
N ALA A 274 0.76 -14.85 28.02
CA ALA A 274 1.91 -15.54 28.59
C ALA A 274 1.70 -17.06 28.70
N ALA A 275 0.49 -17.52 29.10
CA ALA A 275 0.16 -18.94 29.17
C ALA A 275 0.09 -19.62 27.79
N LEU A 276 -0.45 -18.95 26.76
CA LEU A 276 -0.49 -19.47 25.39
C LEU A 276 0.90 -19.49 24.74
N ALA A 277 1.74 -18.49 25.01
CA ALA A 277 3.14 -18.50 24.57
C ALA A 277 3.96 -19.63 25.23
N ALA A 278 3.62 -20.02 26.47
CA ALA A 278 4.25 -21.13 27.17
C ALA A 278 3.78 -22.52 26.69
N VAL A 279 2.64 -22.61 25.99
CA VAL A 279 2.12 -23.87 25.41
C VAL A 279 2.67 -24.13 24.00
N VAL A 280 3.24 -23.11 23.35
CA VAL A 280 3.81 -23.20 21.98
C VAL A 280 5.35 -23.28 21.99
N MET A 281 5.99 -23.27 23.17
CA MET A 281 7.41 -23.63 23.36
C MET A 281 7.54 -25.09 23.81
#